data_AF-A0A345CVM6-F1
#
_entry.id   AF-A0A345CVM6-F1
#
_cell.length_a   1.000
_cell.length_b   1.000
_cell.length_c   1.000
_cell.angle_alpha   90.00
_cell.angle_beta   90.00
_cell.angle_gamma   90.00
#
_symmetry.space_group_name_H-M   'P 1'
#
loop_
_entity.id
_entity.type
_entity.pdbx_description
1 polymer ?
#
loop_
_entity_poly.entity_id
_entity_poly.type
_entity_poly.pdbx_seq_one_letter_code
_entity_poly.pdbx_strand_id
1 'polypeptide(L)'
;MIYTDSAHPVATDLPADVTVTLLDAPDHLQTQLFGPLPADPAQAERQARAVVASPDFTQNQQALAGAYAGVVHAWSLGLEKYPAVVFDDRWVVYGTTDVAVATRQLTVWRESHP
;
A
#
# COMPACT_ATOMS: atom_id res chain seq x y z
N MET A 1 -0.06 9.64 -7.95
CA MET A 1 -0.35 8.54 -7.00
C MET A 1 0.40 8.76 -5.69
N ILE A 2 -0.14 8.31 -4.57
CA ILE A 2 0.51 8.34 -3.25
C ILE A 2 0.75 6.89 -2.81
N TYR A 3 1.97 6.57 -2.40
CA TYR A 3 2.34 5.30 -1.79
C TYR A 3 2.69 5.52 -0.33
N THR A 4 2.01 4.85 0.57
CA THR A 4 2.18 5.03 2.02
C THR A 4 1.83 3.76 2.77
N ASP A 5 1.87 3.80 4.09
CA ASP A 5 1.39 2.74 4.98
C ASP A 5 0.28 3.30 5.91
N SER A 6 -0.26 2.44 6.76
CA SER A 6 -1.29 2.83 7.75
C SER A 6 -0.73 3.69 8.89
N ALA A 7 0.59 3.76 9.08
CA ALA A 7 1.24 4.61 10.08
C ALA A 7 1.40 6.07 9.61
N HIS A 8 1.36 6.30 8.30
CA HIS A 8 1.49 7.61 7.66
C HIS A 8 0.18 7.97 6.94
N PRO A 9 -0.81 8.52 7.67
CA PRO A 9 -2.12 8.82 7.11
C PRO A 9 -2.05 9.89 6.03
N VAL A 10 -2.98 9.79 5.08
CA VAL A 10 -3.21 10.79 4.03
C VAL A 10 -4.41 11.65 4.39
N ALA A 11 -4.43 12.90 3.93
CA ALA A 11 -5.58 13.78 4.06
C ALA A 11 -6.85 13.13 3.49
N THR A 12 -8.00 13.42 4.09
CA THR A 12 -9.29 12.84 3.69
C THR A 12 -9.94 13.55 2.50
N ASP A 13 -9.48 14.75 2.14
CA ASP A 13 -10.03 15.60 1.09
C ASP A 13 -9.16 15.62 -0.18
N LEU A 14 -8.72 14.44 -0.61
CA LEU A 14 -7.90 14.34 -1.82
C LEU A 14 -8.69 14.69 -3.09
N PRO A 15 -8.03 15.35 -4.05
CA PRO A 15 -8.55 15.47 -5.41
C PRO A 15 -8.87 14.11 -6.03
N ALA A 16 -9.90 14.03 -6.88
CA ALA A 16 -10.39 12.76 -7.44
C ALA A 16 -9.38 12.04 -8.35
N ASP A 17 -8.39 12.75 -8.88
CA ASP A 17 -7.28 12.25 -9.68
C ASP A 17 -6.12 11.67 -8.83
N VAL A 18 -6.17 11.84 -7.51
CA VAL A 18 -5.16 11.33 -6.60
C VAL A 18 -5.58 9.96 -6.06
N THR A 19 -4.90 8.91 -6.53
CA THR A 19 -5.05 7.56 -5.98
C THR A 19 -4.01 7.29 -4.88
N VAL A 20 -4.44 6.62 -3.81
CA VAL A 20 -3.59 6.18 -2.69
C VAL A 20 -3.44 4.66 -2.71
N THR A 21 -2.20 4.18 -2.54
CA THR A 21 -1.88 2.77 -2.38
C THR A 21 -1.21 2.57 -1.02
N LEU A 22 -1.82 1.72 -0.19
CA LEU A 22 -1.27 1.29 1.09
C LEU A 22 -0.38 0.06 0.88
N LEU A 23 0.90 0.18 1.18
CA LEU A 23 1.89 -0.88 0.98
C LEU A 23 1.83 -1.98 2.04
N ASP A 24 1.26 -1.68 3.19
CA ASP A 24 0.98 -2.61 4.29
C ASP A 24 -0.43 -3.24 4.18
N ALA A 25 -1.21 -2.90 3.14
CA ALA A 25 -2.53 -3.49 2.91
C ALA A 25 -2.52 -5.04 2.90
N PRO A 26 -1.52 -5.73 2.30
CA PRO A 26 -1.47 -7.19 2.37
C PRO A 26 -1.36 -7.72 3.79
N ASP A 27 -0.56 -7.08 4.65
CA ASP A 27 -0.35 -7.52 6.04
C ASP A 27 -1.58 -7.28 6.90
N HIS A 28 -2.23 -6.12 6.71
CA HIS A 28 -3.50 -5.81 7.37
C HIS A 28 -4.59 -6.80 6.95
N LEU A 29 -4.73 -7.10 5.66
CA LEU A 29 -5.74 -8.02 5.18
C LEU A 29 -5.46 -9.45 5.69
N GLN A 30 -4.21 -9.92 5.65
CA GLN A 30 -3.85 -11.22 6.22
C GLN A 30 -4.20 -11.30 7.71
N THR A 31 -3.92 -10.25 8.48
CA THR A 31 -4.26 -10.18 9.91
C THR A 31 -5.76 -10.19 10.14
N GLN A 32 -6.55 -9.52 9.29
CA GLN A 32 -8.01 -9.54 9.37
C GLN A 32 -8.60 -10.91 9.02
N LEU A 33 -8.02 -11.59 8.03
CA LEU A 33 -8.50 -12.89 7.55
C LEU A 33 -8.17 -14.04 8.49
N PHE A 34 -6.92 -14.10 8.92
CA PHE A 34 -6.41 -15.22 9.72
C PHE A 34 -6.42 -14.92 11.22
N GLY A 35 -6.50 -13.66 11.62
CA GLY A 35 -6.27 -13.25 13.00
C GLY A 35 -4.83 -13.51 13.45
N PRO A 36 -4.53 -13.33 14.74
CA PRO A 36 -3.27 -13.79 15.31
C PRO A 36 -3.21 -15.32 15.25
N LEU A 37 -2.26 -15.86 14.50
CA LEU A 37 -2.00 -17.30 14.45
C LEU A 37 -1.26 -17.74 15.73
N PRO A 38 -1.66 -18.87 16.36
CA PRO A 38 -0.96 -19.43 17.49
C PRO A 38 0.50 -19.77 17.18
N ALA A 39 1.39 -19.68 18.18
CA ALA A 39 2.78 -20.11 18.05
C ALA A 39 2.92 -21.64 17.89
N ASP A 40 1.90 -22.42 18.29
CA ASP A 40 1.82 -23.86 18.04
C ASP A 40 1.48 -24.11 16.55
N PRO A 41 2.39 -24.74 15.78
CA PRO A 41 2.19 -24.97 14.34
C PRO A 41 0.93 -25.77 14.02
N ALA A 42 0.59 -26.77 14.84
CA ALA A 42 -0.59 -27.62 14.61
C ALA A 42 -1.89 -26.87 14.88
N GLN A 43 -1.86 -25.85 15.74
CA GLN A 43 -3.00 -24.97 15.97
C GLN A 43 -3.11 -23.91 14.87
N ALA A 44 -1.99 -23.30 14.47
CA ALA A 44 -1.95 -22.34 13.37
C ALA A 44 -2.44 -22.95 12.05
N GLU A 45 -2.00 -24.16 11.73
CA GLU A 45 -2.45 -24.86 10.52
C GLU A 45 -3.96 -25.10 10.54
N ARG A 46 -4.52 -25.55 11.66
CA ARG A 46 -5.96 -25.80 11.80
C ARG A 46 -6.78 -24.52 11.62
N GLN A 47 -6.33 -23.42 12.22
CA GLN A 47 -6.97 -22.11 12.08
C GLN A 47 -6.89 -21.61 10.63
N ALA A 48 -5.72 -21.67 10.01
CA ALA A 48 -5.53 -21.27 8.62
C ALA A 48 -6.41 -22.10 7.66
N ARG A 49 -6.47 -23.42 7.84
CA ARG A 49 -7.33 -24.30 7.03
C ARG A 49 -8.81 -23.97 7.20
N ALA A 50 -9.27 -23.61 8.40
CA ALA A 50 -10.65 -23.22 8.64
C ALA A 50 -11.02 -21.93 7.88
N VAL A 51 -10.11 -20.94 7.85
CA VAL A 51 -10.31 -19.69 7.08
C VAL A 51 -10.34 -19.98 5.58
N VAL A 52 -9.40 -20.79 5.07
CA VAL A 52 -9.34 -21.18 3.65
C VAL A 52 -10.58 -21.96 3.20
N ALA A 53 -11.14 -22.79 4.07
CA ALA A 53 -12.36 -23.56 3.79
C ALA A 53 -13.64 -22.74 3.93
N SER A 54 -13.56 -21.47 4.36
CA SER A 54 -14.74 -20.62 4.51
C SER A 54 -15.32 -20.21 3.15
N PRO A 55 -16.65 -20.00 3.05
CA PRO A 55 -17.29 -19.57 1.81
C PRO A 55 -16.81 -18.18 1.34
N ASP A 56 -16.39 -17.31 2.27
CA ASP A 56 -15.91 -15.96 1.97
C ASP A 56 -14.49 -15.96 1.38
N PHE A 57 -13.79 -17.09 1.43
CA PHE A 57 -12.39 -17.18 1.03
C PHE A 57 -12.14 -16.78 -0.43
N THR A 58 -13.09 -17.01 -1.33
CA THR A 58 -12.96 -16.62 -2.75
C THR A 58 -12.85 -15.09 -2.90
N GLN A 59 -13.67 -14.34 -2.17
CA GLN A 59 -13.60 -12.88 -2.18
C GLN A 59 -12.31 -12.39 -1.50
N ASN A 60 -11.92 -13.05 -0.42
CA ASN A 60 -10.69 -12.76 0.30
C ASN A 60 -9.44 -12.98 -0.56
N GLN A 61 -9.42 -14.00 -1.41
CA GLN A 61 -8.34 -14.23 -2.38
C GLN A 61 -8.22 -13.09 -3.40
N GLN A 62 -9.33 -12.58 -3.92
CA GLN A 62 -9.32 -11.45 -4.85
C GLN A 62 -8.83 -10.18 -4.18
N ALA A 63 -9.30 -9.89 -2.96
CA ALA A 63 -8.83 -8.75 -2.17
C ALA A 63 -7.32 -8.86 -1.87
N LEU A 64 -6.84 -10.07 -1.55
CA LEU A 64 -5.42 -10.32 -1.32
C LEU A 64 -4.58 -10.08 -2.59
N ALA A 65 -5.03 -10.62 -3.73
CA ALA A 65 -4.36 -10.39 -5.02
C ALA A 65 -4.30 -8.88 -5.37
N GLY A 66 -5.37 -8.13 -5.12
CA GLY A 66 -5.42 -6.68 -5.31
C GLY A 66 -4.45 -5.93 -4.39
N ALA A 67 -4.38 -6.30 -3.12
CA ALA A 67 -3.45 -5.69 -2.17
C ALA A 67 -1.98 -5.91 -2.58
N TYR A 68 -1.63 -7.11 -3.04
CA TYR A 68 -0.28 -7.40 -3.55
C TYR A 68 0.04 -6.68 -4.87
N ALA A 69 -0.96 -6.45 -5.74
CA ALA A 69 -0.74 -5.71 -6.98
C ALA A 69 -0.22 -4.28 -6.72
N GLY A 70 -0.71 -3.61 -5.66
CA GLY A 70 -0.22 -2.29 -5.25
C GLY A 70 1.26 -2.30 -4.85
N VAL A 71 1.69 -3.32 -4.11
CA VAL A 71 3.10 -3.52 -3.72
C VAL A 71 3.98 -3.80 -4.93
N VAL A 72 3.53 -4.67 -5.84
CA VAL A 72 4.24 -4.97 -7.10
C VAL A 72 4.39 -3.72 -7.96
N HIS A 73 3.35 -2.88 -8.04
CA HIS A 73 3.42 -1.64 -8.81
C HIS A 73 4.44 -0.68 -8.22
N ALA A 74 4.45 -0.47 -6.91
CA ALA A 74 5.45 0.36 -6.23
C ALA A 74 6.88 -0.14 -6.50
N TRP A 75 7.10 -1.46 -6.46
CA TRP A 75 8.40 -2.04 -6.79
C TRP A 75 8.79 -1.83 -8.25
N SER A 76 7.84 -1.97 -9.19
CA SER A 76 8.11 -1.73 -10.62
C SER A 76 8.53 -0.30 -10.94
N LEU A 77 8.07 0.66 -10.13
CA LEU A 77 8.46 2.07 -10.19
C LEU A 77 9.82 2.35 -9.50
N GLY A 78 10.43 1.33 -8.89
CA GLY A 78 11.68 1.47 -8.14
C GLY A 78 11.53 2.25 -6.84
N LEU A 79 10.34 2.24 -6.21
CA LEU A 79 10.18 2.89 -4.91
C LEU A 79 10.98 2.16 -3.84
N GLU A 80 11.96 2.85 -3.26
CA GLU A 80 12.78 2.33 -2.15
C GLU A 80 12.27 2.77 -0.77
N LYS A 81 11.47 3.85 -0.71
CA LYS A 81 11.04 4.50 0.54
C LYS A 81 9.59 4.94 0.45
N TYR A 82 8.94 4.99 1.60
CA TYR A 82 7.60 5.54 1.78
C TYR A 82 7.53 6.32 3.11
N PRO A 83 6.62 7.32 3.25
CA PRO A 83 5.64 7.74 2.25
C PRO A 83 6.27 8.40 1.02
N ALA A 84 5.62 8.27 -0.14
CA ALA A 84 6.08 8.81 -1.41
C ALA A 84 4.91 9.28 -2.29
N VAL A 85 5.09 10.40 -2.99
CA VAL A 85 4.18 10.89 -4.02
C VAL A 85 4.83 10.70 -5.38
N VAL A 86 4.14 10.02 -6.29
CA VAL A 86 4.58 9.75 -7.65
C VAL A 86 3.74 10.54 -8.65
N PHE A 87 4.41 11.30 -9.51
CA PHE A 87 3.83 12.06 -10.62
C PHE A 87 4.18 11.40 -11.96
N ASP A 88 3.17 11.23 -12.82
CA ASP A 88 3.28 10.69 -14.18
C ASP A 88 4.09 9.37 -14.28
N ASP A 89 4.02 8.53 -13.24
CA ASP A 89 4.79 7.27 -13.11
C ASP A 89 6.31 7.42 -13.35
N ARG A 90 6.83 8.64 -13.18
CA ARG A 90 8.22 9.00 -13.53
C ARG A 90 8.93 9.76 -12.42
N TRP A 91 8.24 10.67 -11.76
CA TRP A 91 8.84 11.54 -10.76
C TRP A 91 8.39 11.14 -9.37
N VAL A 92 9.34 10.80 -8.50
CA VAL A 92 9.05 10.37 -7.13
C VAL A 92 9.53 11.42 -6.14
N VAL A 93 8.65 11.82 -5.23
CA VAL A 93 8.97 12.70 -4.11
C VAL A 93 8.77 11.93 -2.81
N TYR A 94 9.87 11.70 -2.08
CA TYR A 94 9.86 10.93 -0.84
C TYR A 94 9.59 11.78 0.39
N GLY A 95 9.08 11.14 1.44
CA GLY A 95 8.98 11.71 2.79
C GLY A 95 7.72 12.53 3.06
N THR A 96 6.76 12.54 2.14
CA THR A 96 5.49 13.24 2.31
C THR A 96 4.33 12.45 1.71
N THR A 97 3.15 12.56 2.31
CA THR A 97 1.87 12.15 1.72
C THR A 97 1.10 13.35 1.15
N ASP A 98 1.58 14.58 1.39
CA ASP A 98 0.95 15.82 0.93
C ASP A 98 1.35 16.14 -0.52
N VAL A 99 0.36 16.11 -1.41
CA VAL A 99 0.53 16.39 -2.85
C VAL A 99 0.95 17.82 -3.12
N ALA A 100 0.47 18.80 -2.35
CA ALA A 100 0.82 20.20 -2.54
C ALA A 100 2.29 20.46 -2.14
N VAL A 101 2.74 19.83 -1.05
CA VAL A 101 4.15 19.84 -0.65
C VAL A 101 5.01 19.16 -1.72
N ALA A 102 4.61 17.97 -2.17
CA ALA A 102 5.36 17.22 -3.18
C ALA A 102 5.45 17.97 -4.52
N THR A 103 4.36 18.60 -4.95
CA THR A 103 4.31 19.43 -6.17
C THR A 103 5.27 20.59 -6.07
N ARG A 104 5.30 21.29 -4.93
CA ARG A 104 6.22 22.41 -4.70
C ARG A 104 7.68 21.96 -4.76
N GLN A 105 8.01 20.84 -4.12
CA GLN A 105 9.36 20.28 -4.14
C GLN A 105 9.79 19.89 -5.56
N LEU A 106 8.91 19.24 -6.32
CA LEU A 106 9.19 18.87 -7.71
C LEU A 106 9.41 20.11 -8.58
N THR A 107 8.57 21.15 -8.46
CA THR A 107 8.73 22.40 -9.23
C THR A 107 10.08 23.06 -8.95
N VAL A 108 10.45 23.22 -7.68
CA VAL A 108 11.74 23.82 -7.27
C VAL A 108 12.92 23.01 -7.82
N TRP A 109 12.82 21.68 -7.81
CA TRP A 109 13.86 20.82 -8.36
C TRP A 109 13.99 20.98 -9.89
N ARG A 110 12.87 21.06 -10.62
CA ARG A 110 12.87 21.26 -12.09
C ARG A 110 13.44 22.62 -12.50
N GLU A 111 13.18 23.66 -11.73
CA GLU A 111 13.73 25.00 -11.98
C GLU A 111 15.25 25.09 -11.75
N SER A 112 15.78 24.28 -10.84
CA SER A 112 17.22 24.20 -10.57
C SER A 112 17.98 23.24 -11.49
N HIS A 113 17.27 22.39 -12.24
CA HIS A 113 17.83 21.39 -13.15
C HIS A 113 17.07 21.38 -14.49
N PRO A 114 17.35 22.35 -15.39
CA PRO A 114 16.67 22.48 -16.68
C PRO A 114 16.99 21.36 -17.68
#